data_AF-A0A352KAQ6-F1
#
_entry.id   AF-A0A352KAQ6-F1
#
_cell.length_a   1.000
_cell.length_b   1.000
_cell.length_c   1.000
_cell.angle_alpha   90.00
_cell.angle_beta   90.00
_cell.angle_gamma   90.00
#
_symmetry.space_group_name_H-M   'P 1'
#
loop_
_entity.id
_entity.type
_entity.pdbx_description
1 polymer ?
#
loop_
_entity_poly.entity_id
_entity_poly.type
_entity_poly.pdbx_seq_one_letter_code
_entity_poly.pdbx_strand_id
1 'polypeptide(L)' 'MSPSDDPVGHDIERLLRIMARLRGPDGCPWDQVQTFATIAPYTIEEAYEVADAIATDDMPALKDELGDLLLQVVY' A
#
# COMPACT_ATOMS: atom_id res chain seq x y z
N MET A 1 -10.11 25.40 9.74
CA MET A 1 -10.21 24.00 9.30
C MET A 1 -9.85 23.13 10.48
N SER A 2 -10.78 22.29 10.93
CA SER A 2 -10.52 21.33 11.99
C SER A 2 -9.79 20.13 11.42
N PRO A 3 -8.96 19.40 12.21
CA PRO A 3 -8.26 18.19 11.75
C PRO A 3 -9.21 17.09 11.21
N SER A 4 -10.51 17.20 11.50
CA SER A 4 -11.57 16.30 11.05
C SER A 4 -12.03 16.53 9.60
N ASP A 5 -11.65 17.64 8.97
CA ASP A 5 -12.12 18.03 7.63
C ASP A 5 -11.08 17.78 6.52
N ASP A 6 -9.97 17.10 6.82
CA ASP A 6 -8.93 16.77 5.84
C ASP A 6 -9.22 15.43 5.16
N PRO A 7 -9.65 15.40 3.89
CA PRO A 7 -9.98 14.16 3.20
C PRO A 7 -8.79 13.18 3.12
N VAL A 8 -7.55 13.68 3.11
CA VAL A 8 -6.34 12.84 3.03
C VAL A 8 -6.11 12.06 4.33
N GLY A 9 -6.41 12.66 5.49
CA GLY A 9 -6.30 12.01 6.78
C GLY A 9 -7.26 10.83 6.94
N HIS A 10 -8.45 10.91 6.34
CA HIS A 10 -9.46 9.84 6.34
C HIS A 10 -9.05 8.64 5.47
N ASP A 11 -8.34 8.89 4.36
CA ASP A 11 -7.99 7.85 3.38
C ASP A 11 -6.87 6.93 3.86
N ILE A 12 -5.81 7.48 4.48
CA ILE A 12 -4.75 6.66 5.08
C ILE A 12 -5.26 5.89 6.30
N GLU A 13 -6.10 6.51 7.14
CA GLU A 13 -6.71 5.81 8.26
C GLU A 13 -7.61 4.65 7.79
N ARG A 14 -8.34 4.85 6.69
CA ARG A 14 -9.11 3.78 6.04
C ARG A 14 -8.19 2.66 5.56
N LEU A 15 -7.06 2.97 4.92
CA LEU A 15 -6.08 1.97 4.48
C LEU A 15 -5.51 1.18 5.65
N LEU A 16 -5.11 1.84 6.75
CA LEU A 16 -4.64 1.18 7.97
C LEU A 16 -5.69 0.24 8.57
N ARG A 17 -6.97 0.66 8.60
CA ARG A 17 -8.08 -0.20 9.05
C ARG A 17 -8.28 -1.42 8.15
N ILE A 18 -8.10 -1.27 6.84
CA ILE A 18 -8.17 -2.39 5.88
C ILE A 18 -7.04 -3.37 6.17
N MET A 19 -5.79 -2.91 6.29
CA MET A 19 -4.64 -3.78 6.58
C MET A 19 -4.81 -4.51 7.91
N ALA A 20 -5.23 -3.80 8.96
CA ALA A 20 -5.52 -4.41 10.26
C ALA A 20 -6.60 -5.50 10.18
N ARG A 21 -7.62 -5.31 9.32
CA ARG A 21 -8.65 -6.32 9.07
C ARG A 21 -8.11 -7.51 8.30
N LEU A 22 -7.30 -7.29 7.26
CA LEU A 22 -6.69 -8.36 6.45
C LEU A 22 -5.77 -9.25 7.28
N ARG A 23 -5.04 -8.68 8.24
CA ARG A 23 -4.12 -9.42 9.12
C ARG A 23 -4.74 -9.88 10.44
N GLY A 24 -6.01 -9.53 10.69
CA GLY A 24 -6.75 -9.92 11.89
C GLY A 24 -7.11 -11.41 11.91
N PRO A 25 -7.65 -11.92 13.04
CA PRO A 25 -7.99 -13.35 13.21
C PRO A 25 -8.90 -13.93 12.12
N ASP A 26 -9.87 -13.14 11.65
CA ASP A 26 -10.82 -13.50 10.58
C ASP A 26 -10.41 -12.92 9.22
N GLY A 27 -9.13 -12.54 9.09
CA GLY A 27 -8.57 -11.89 7.92
C GLY A 27 -8.20 -12.87 6.79
N CYS A 28 -7.45 -12.37 5.82
CA CYS A 28 -6.95 -13.15 4.69
C CYS A 28 -5.85 -14.11 5.17
N PRO A 29 -5.95 -15.44 4.92
CA PRO A 29 -4.91 -16.38 5.35
C PRO A 29 -3.53 -16.08 4.77
N TRP A 30 -3.47 -15.53 3.55
CA TRP A 30 -2.21 -15.15 2.92
C TRP A 30 -1.54 -14.00 3.68
N ASP A 31 -2.31 -12.97 4.07
CA ASP A 31 -1.78 -11.81 4.81
C ASP A 31 -1.37 -12.14 6.25
N GLN A 32 -2.07 -13.05 6.90
CA GLN A 32 -1.76 -13.47 8.27
C GLN A 32 -0.40 -14.15 8.40
N VAL A 33 0.04 -14.88 7.37
CA VAL A 33 1.30 -15.64 7.41
C VAL A 33 2.52 -14.82 6.94
N GLN A 34 2.32 -13.60 6.44
CA GLN A 34 3.42 -12.77 5.95
C GLN A 34 4.27 -12.22 7.10
N THR A 35 5.57 -12.09 6.82
CA THR A 35 6.58 -11.45 7.66
C THR A 35 7.30 -10.38 6.85
N PHE A 36 8.05 -9.49 7.49
CA PHE A 36 8.87 -8.52 6.75
C PHE A 36 9.83 -9.19 5.76
N ALA A 37 10.31 -10.39 6.04
CA ALA A 37 11.17 -11.14 5.13
C ALA A 37 10.43 -11.63 3.88
N THR A 38 9.15 -12.01 4.00
CA THR A 38 8.35 -12.45 2.85
C THR A 38 7.78 -11.27 2.05
N ILE A 39 7.59 -10.11 2.69
CA ILE A 39 7.13 -8.88 2.03
C ILE A 39 8.24 -8.13 1.29
N ALA A 40 9.47 -8.17 1.79
CA ALA A 40 10.62 -7.48 1.19
C ALA A 40 10.76 -7.61 -0.34
N PRO A 41 10.65 -8.80 -0.97
CA PRO A 41 10.73 -8.91 -2.43
C PRO A 41 9.62 -8.12 -3.15
N TYR A 42 8.38 -8.15 -2.64
CA TYR A 42 7.28 -7.39 -3.21
C TYR A 42 7.53 -5.90 -3.08
N THR A 43 8.01 -5.41 -1.93
CA THR A 43 8.37 -3.98 -1.78
C THR A 43 9.41 -3.52 -2.80
N ILE A 44 10.36 -4.39 -3.16
CA ILE A 44 11.38 -4.09 -4.17
C ILE A 44 10.75 -4.07 -5.57
N GLU A 45 9.87 -5.02 -5.88
CA GLU A 45 9.13 -5.12 -7.15
C GLU A 45 8.34 -3.85 -7.43
N GLU A 46 7.47 -3.43 -6.50
CA GLU A 46 6.66 -2.21 -6.63
C GLU A 46 7.53 -0.95 -6.83
N ALA A 47 8.69 -0.89 -6.17
CA ALA A 47 9.61 0.23 -6.32
C ALA A 47 10.24 0.29 -7.73
N TYR A 48 10.48 -0.87 -8.35
CA TYR A 48 10.93 -0.93 -9.74
C TYR A 48 9.80 -0.58 -10.71
N GLU A 49 8.57 -0.98 -10.44
CA GLU A 49 7.41 -0.65 -11.28
C GLU A 49 7.10 0.85 -11.24
N VAL A 50 7.18 1.50 -10.07
CA VAL A 50 7.14 2.96 -9.96
C VAL A 50 8.24 3.61 -10.82
N ALA A 51 9.47 3.09 -10.76
CA ALA A 51 10.58 3.64 -11.55
C ALA A 51 10.36 3.47 -13.06
N ASP A 52 9.79 2.34 -13.49
CA ASP A 52 9.48 2.08 -14.91
C ASP A 52 8.35 2.96 -15.43
N ALA A 53 7.29 3.14 -14.64
CA ALA A 53 6.20 4.05 -14.98
C ALA A 53 6.69 5.50 -15.15
N ILE A 54 7.62 5.96 -14.31
CA ILE A 54 8.29 7.27 -14.48
C ILE A 54 9.12 7.30 -15.75
N ALA A 55 9.90 6.25 -16.02
CA ALA A 55 10.78 6.20 -17.19
C ALA A 55 10.03 6.19 -18.52
N THR A 56 8.78 5.70 -18.52
CA THR A 56 7.91 5.58 -19.69
C THR A 56 6.86 6.69 -19.81
N ASP A 57 6.82 7.62 -18.86
CA ASP A 57 5.81 8.70 -18.76
C ASP A 57 4.36 8.14 -18.69
N ASP A 58 4.19 6.94 -18.12
CA ASP A 58 2.89 6.29 -17.94
C ASP A 58 2.25 6.76 -16.63
N MET A 59 1.57 7.91 -16.70
CA MET A 59 0.91 8.52 -15.55
C MET A 59 -0.20 7.65 -14.91
N PRO A 60 -1.02 6.91 -15.68
CA PRO A 60 -1.92 5.90 -15.10
C PRO A 60 -1.18 4.84 -14.28
N ALA A 61 -0.18 4.18 -14.86
CA ALA A 61 0.58 3.15 -14.16
C ALA A 61 1.25 3.72 -12.91
N LEU A 62 1.89 4.90 -13.02
CA LEU A 62 2.55 5.55 -11.89
C LEU A 62 1.62 5.72 -10.68
N LYS A 63 0.35 6.07 -10.92
CA LYS A 63 -0.63 6.23 -9.85
C LYS A 63 -0.95 4.88 -9.18
N ASP A 64 -1.09 3.83 -9.98
CA ASP A 64 -1.42 2.49 -9.49
C ASP A 64 -0.23 1.92 -8.68
N GLU A 65 0.99 1.97 -9.21
CA GLU A 65 2.19 1.44 -8.52
C GLU A 65 2.57 2.23 -7.27
N LEU A 66 2.31 3.54 -7.23
CA LEU A 66 2.46 4.32 -6.00
C LEU A 66 1.45 3.89 -4.93
N GLY A 67 0.27 3.44 -5.34
CA GLY A 67 -0.73 2.86 -4.44
C GLY A 67 -0.28 1.50 -3.88
N ASP A 68 0.25 0.64 -4.73
CA ASP A 68 0.71 -0.70 -4.34
C ASP A 68 1.98 -0.61 -3.48
N LEU A 69 2.92 0.29 -3.81
CA LEU A 69 4.06 0.60 -2.93
C LEU A 69 3.61 1.16 -1.58
N LEU A 70 2.60 2.03 -1.54
CA LEU A 70 2.04 2.54 -0.29
C LEU A 70 1.42 1.42 0.56
N LEU A 71 0.79 0.42 -0.06
CA LEU A 71 0.28 -0.77 0.63
C LEU A 71 1.39 -1.51 1.38
N GLN A 72 2.59 -1.59 0.80
CA GLN A 72 3.75 -2.22 1.45
C GLN A 72 4.27 -1.40 2.64
N VAL A 73 4.15 -0.07 2.61
CA VAL A 73 4.55 0.81 3.74
C VAL A 73 3.64 0.65 4.96
N VAL A 74 2.34 0.44 4.74
CA VAL A 74 1.37 0.25 5.83
C VAL A 74 1.27 -1.19 6.33
N TYR A 75 1.97 -2.13 5.70
CA TYR A 75 1.84 -3.57 5.90
C TYR A 75 2.12 -4.05 7.33
#